data_AF-K7AC31-F1
#
_entry.id   AF-K7AC31-F1
#
_cell.length_a   1.000
_cell.length_b   1.000
_cell.length_c   1.000
_cell.angle_alpha   90.00
_cell.angle_beta   90.00
_cell.angle_gamma   90.00
#
_symmetry.space_group_name_H-M   'P 1'
#
loop_
_entity.id
_entity.type
_entity.pdbx_description
1 polymer ?
#
loop_
_entity_poly.entity_id
_entity_poly.type
_entity_poly.pdbx_seq_one_letter_code
_entity_poly.pdbx_strand_id
1 'polypeptide(L)' 'MKKCDLFPVMDNQRKRLKQLAGLSNLLVSAGGQTNHSLNDLSACISIVSDLASDSLVNHERISDSVTQLSIVSDCVAGLG' A
#
# COMPACT_ATOMS: atom_id res chain seq x y z
N MET A 1 19.49 16.40 -11.66
CA MET A 1 18.85 15.07 -11.50
C MET A 1 17.70 15.22 -10.52
N LYS A 2 16.44 15.08 -10.97
CA LYS A 2 15.31 15.00 -10.03
C LYS A 2 15.52 13.74 -9.20
N LYS A 3 15.46 13.84 -7.87
CA LYS A 3 15.47 12.68 -6.98
C LYS A 3 14.37 11.73 -7.47
N CYS A 4 14.70 10.44 -7.60
CA CYS A 4 13.74 9.44 -8.03
C CYS A 4 12.72 9.25 -6.90
N ASP A 5 11.61 9.99 -6.95
CA ASP A 5 10.54 9.99 -5.94
C ASP A 5 9.84 8.63 -5.82
N LEU A 6 10.15 7.69 -6.71
CA LEU A 6 9.68 6.31 -6.69
C LEU A 6 10.14 5.54 -5.43
N PHE A 7 11.40 5.69 -5.01
CA PHE A 7 11.91 4.96 -3.84
C PHE A 7 11.16 5.31 -2.54
N PRO A 8 10.93 6.60 -2.21
CA PRO A 8 10.06 6.98 -1.10
C PRO A 8 8.64 6.38 -1.18
N VAL A 9 8.04 6.35 -2.37
CA VAL A 9 6.67 5.81 -2.56
C VAL A 9 6.65 4.30 -2.33
N MET A 10 7.64 3.56 -2.85
CA MET A 10 7.79 2.11 -2.62
C MET A 10 8.02 1.78 -1.15
N ASP A 11 8.86 2.55 -0.45
CA ASP A 11 9.10 2.38 0.99
C ASP A 11 7.83 2.63 1.81
N ASN A 12 7.04 3.64 1.44
CA ASN A 12 5.78 3.95 2.10
C ASN A 12 4.74 2.84 1.86
N GLN A 13 4.64 2.32 0.63
CA GLN A 13 3.77 1.20 0.30
C GLN A 13 4.16 -0.07 1.09
N ARG A 14 5.47 -0.35 1.21
CA ARG A 14 5.98 -1.48 2.01
C ARG A 14 5.59 -1.36 3.50
N LYS A 15 5.63 -0.15 4.07
CA LYS A 15 5.20 0.09 5.46
C LYS A 15 3.69 -0.16 5.62
N ARG A 16 2.88 0.35 4.69
CA ARG A 16 1.42 0.16 4.71
C ARG A 16 1.01 -1.30 4.56
N LEU A 17 1.69 -2.08 3.71
CA LEU A 17 1.46 -3.53 3.60
C LEU A 17 1.74 -4.27 4.91
N LYS A 18 2.80 -3.90 5.64
CA LYS A 18 3.08 -4.48 6.97
C LYS A 18 1.99 -4.11 7.99
N GLN A 19 1.50 -2.88 7.94
CA GLN A 19 0.41 -2.43 8.81
C GLN A 19 -0.91 -3.18 8.51
N LEU A 20 -1.22 -3.41 7.24
CA LEU A 20 -2.37 -4.22 6.81
C LEU A 20 -2.29 -5.66 7.34
N ALA A 21 -1.11 -6.29 7.22
CA ALA A 21 -0.90 -7.63 7.77
C ALA A 21 -1.06 -7.67 9.31
N GLY A 22 -0.56 -6.65 10.00
CA GLY A 22 -0.74 -6.51 11.45
C GLY A 22 -2.20 -6.33 11.86
N LEU A 23 -2.94 -5.49 11.14
CA LEU A 23 -4.36 -5.28 11.42
C LEU A 23 -5.21 -6.51 11.08
N SER A 24 -4.88 -7.25 10.02
CA SER A 24 -5.57 -8.49 9.68
C SER A 24 -5.43 -9.52 10.80
N ASN A 25 -4.23 -9.67 11.37
CA ASN A 25 -4.00 -10.52 12.53
C ASN A 25 -4.78 -10.05 13.77
N LEU A 26 -4.88 -8.73 13.98
CA LEU A 26 -5.68 -8.15 15.06
C LEU A 26 -7.17 -8.48 14.88
N LEU A 27 -7.69 -8.36 13.66
CA LEU A 27 -9.09 -8.65 13.31
C LEU A 27 -9.43 -10.13 13.51
N VAL A 28 -8.54 -11.04 13.11
CA VAL A 28 -8.68 -12.48 13.37
C VAL A 28 -8.69 -12.77 14.88
N SER A 29 -7.82 -12.09 15.64
CA SER A 29 -7.74 -12.26 17.09
C SER A 29 -8.95 -11.68 17.82
N ALA A 30 -9.43 -10.51 17.39
CA ALA A 30 -10.57 -9.82 17.98
C ALA A 30 -11.91 -10.48 17.60
N GLY A 31 -12.06 -10.95 16.36
CA GLY A 31 -13.27 -11.66 15.92
C GLY A 31 -13.51 -12.99 16.64
N GLY A 32 -12.47 -13.58 17.25
CA GLY A 32 -12.57 -14.76 18.09
C GLY A 32 -12.91 -14.49 19.57
N GLN A 33 -12.94 -13.23 20.01
CA GLN A 33 -13.20 -12.86 21.40
C GLN A 33 -14.55 -12.15 21.55
N THR A 34 -15.40 -12.67 22.42
CA THR A 34 -16.76 -12.15 22.71
C THR A 34 -16.78 -10.84 23.52
N ASN A 35 -15.61 -10.32 23.90
CA ASN A 35 -15.48 -9.19 24.83
C ASN A 35 -15.24 -7.84 24.14
N HIS A 36 -15.12 -7.80 22.82
CA HIS A 36 -14.91 -6.55 22.08
C HIS A 36 -16.25 -5.93 21.71
N SER A 37 -16.38 -4.61 21.89
CA SER A 37 -17.58 -3.91 21.46
C SER A 37 -17.66 -3.91 19.93
N LEU A 38 -18.88 -4.00 19.39
CA LEU A 38 -19.12 -3.85 17.95
C LEU A 38 -18.47 -2.58 17.36
N ASN A 39 -18.33 -1.53 18.18
CA ASN A 39 -17.64 -0.29 17.81
C ASN A 39 -16.14 -0.48 17.60
N ASP A 40 -15.46 -1.25 18.46
CA ASP A 40 -14.01 -1.48 18.35
C ASP A 40 -13.70 -2.30 17.09
N LEU A 41 -14.53 -3.29 16.78
CA LEU A 41 -14.41 -4.08 15.57
C LEU A 41 -14.68 -3.24 14.32
N SER A 42 -15.72 -2.41 14.35
CA SER A 42 -16.05 -1.48 13.26
C SER A 42 -14.91 -0.48 13.00
N ALA A 43 -14.32 0.09 14.05
CA ALA A 43 -13.18 0.98 13.94
C ALA A 43 -11.95 0.28 13.32
N CYS A 44 -11.67 -0.96 13.72
CA CYS A 44 -10.59 -1.75 13.12
C CYS A 44 -10.85 -2.01 11.62
N ILE A 45 -12.08 -2.36 11.24
CA ILE A 45 -12.45 -2.59 9.83
C ILE A 45 -12.30 -1.30 9.02
N SER A 46 -12.74 -0.15 9.53
CA SER A 46 -12.54 1.15 8.86
C SER A 46 -11.06 1.45 8.64
N ILE A 47 -10.20 1.24 9.64
CA ILE A 47 -8.76 1.45 9.49
C ILE A 47 -8.16 0.51 8.44
N VAL A 48 -8.60 -0.76 8.37
CA VAL A 48 -8.18 -1.68 7.28
C VAL A 48 -8.60 -1.15 5.93
N SER A 49 -9.86 -0.69 5.81
CA SER A 49 -10.43 -0.21 4.55
C SER A 49 -9.70 1.03 4.03
N ASP A 50 -9.41 1.99 4.90
CA ASP A 50 -8.65 3.20 4.55
C ASP A 50 -7.23 2.85 4.11
N LEU A 51 -6.59 1.94 4.84
CA LEU A 51 -5.23 1.51 4.54
C LEU A 51 -5.14 0.71 3.23
N ALA A 52 -6.16 -0.10 2.92
CA ALA A 52 -6.29 -0.82 1.65
C ALA A 52 -6.50 0.16 0.48
N SER A 53 -7.36 1.17 0.65
CA SER A 53 -7.61 2.20 -0.37
C SER A 53 -6.34 2.99 -0.69
N ASP A 54 -5.61 3.42 0.35
CA ASP A 54 -4.33 4.11 0.18
C ASP A 54 -3.25 3.20 -0.45
N SER A 55 -3.28 1.90 -0.18
CA SER A 55 -2.37 0.94 -0.83
C SER A 55 -2.65 0.81 -2.33
N LEU A 56 -3.93 0.85 -2.72
CA LEU A 56 -4.36 0.78 -4.12
C LEU A 56 -3.86 1.99 -4.92
N VAL A 57 -4.08 3.19 -4.39
CA VAL A 57 -3.61 4.44 -5.00
C VAL A 57 -2.08 4.46 -5.12
N ASN A 58 -1.36 3.99 -4.11
CA ASN A 58 0.10 3.93 -4.19
C ASN A 58 0.60 2.92 -5.23
N HIS A 59 -0.11 1.80 -5.40
CA HIS A 59 0.23 0.81 -6.42
C HIS A 59 0.11 1.39 -7.83
N GLU A 60 -0.96 2.13 -8.11
CA GLU A 60 -1.16 2.84 -9.38
C GLU A 60 -0.02 3.82 -9.67
N ARG A 61 0.36 4.65 -8.68
CA ARG A 61 1.48 5.59 -8.81
C ARG A 61 2.82 4.91 -9.09
N ILE A 62 3.06 3.75 -8.50
CA ILE A 62 4.27 2.95 -8.74
C ILE A 62 4.23 2.37 -10.16
N SER A 63 3.09 1.83 -10.59
CA SER A 63 2.90 1.31 -11.95
C SER A 63 3.19 2.37 -13.01
N ASP A 64 2.64 3.58 -12.83
CA ASP A 64 2.88 4.70 -13.74
C ASP A 64 4.36 5.10 -13.77
N SER A 65 4.99 5.17 -12.60
CA SER A 65 6.41 5.53 -12.48
C SER A 65 7.33 4.49 -13.13
N VAL A 66 7.02 3.19 -12.97
CA VAL A 66 7.75 2.09 -13.60
C VAL A 66 7.55 2.11 -15.12
N THR A 67 6.32 2.38 -15.59
CA THR A 67 6.02 2.52 -17.02
C THR A 67 6.83 3.65 -17.63
N GLN A 68 6.88 4.82 -16.97
CA GLN A 68 7.70 5.95 -17.42
C GLN A 68 9.19 5.62 -17.44
N LEU A 69 9.69 4.91 -16.43
CA LEU A 69 11.09 4.46 -16.40
C LEU A 69 11.40 3.47 -17.53
N SER A 70 10.47 2.57 -17.86
CA SER A 70 10.60 1.64 -18.99
C SER A 70 10.71 2.40 -20.31
N ILE A 71 9.83 3.37 -20.55
CA ILE A 71 9.86 4.21 -21.76
C ILE A 71 11.20 4.93 -21.89
N VAL A 72 11.68 5.56 -20.80
CA VAL A 72 12.99 6.23 -20.81
C VAL A 72 14.12 5.23 -21.08
N SER A 73 14.06 4.04 -20.50
CA SER A 73 15.04 2.97 -20.73
C SER A 73 15.05 2.52 -22.20
N ASP A 74 13.88 2.32 -22.80
CA ASP A 74 13.73 1.89 -24.19
C ASP A 74 14.27 2.96 -25.16
N CYS A 75 14.00 4.24 -24.88
CA CYS A 75 14.59 5.35 -25.63
C CYS A 75 16.12 5.40 -25.52
N VAL A 76 16.69 5.18 -24.33
CA VAL A 76 18.16 5.15 -24.13
C VAL A 76 18.80 3.94 -24.82
N ALA A 77 18.10 2.80 -24.84
CA ALA A 77 18.53 1.59 -25.52
C ALA A 77 18.40 1.65 -27.06
N GLY A 78 17.76 2.70 -27.60
CA GLY A 78 17.51 2.84 -29.03
C GLY A 78 16.45 1.87 -29.56
N LEU A 79 15.56 1.41 -28.67
CA LEU A 79 14.47 0.47 -28.98
C LEU A 79 13.11 1.16 -29.22
N GLY A 80 13.08 2.49 -29.11
CA GLY A 80 11.90 3.34 -29.29
C GLY A 80 11.73 3.92 -30.70
#